data_AF-X1GD39-F1
#
_entry.id   AF-X1GD39-F1
#
_cell.length_a   1.000
_cell.length_b   1.000
_cell.length_c   1.000
_cell.angle_alpha   90.00
_cell.angle_beta   90.00
_cell.angle_gamma   90.00
#
_symmetry.space_group_name_H-M   'P 1'
#
loop_
_entity.id
_entity.type
_entity.pdbx_description
1 polymer ?
#
loop_
_entity_poly.entity_id
_entity_poly.type
_entity_poly.pdbx_seq_one_letter_code
_entity_poly.pdbx_strand_id
1 'polypeptide(L)'
;MEHYELRLLADYTQPAVLGIPTVQLANTWNRPTPAAVGGELEADERGEVVFAEIQPPVDAPGLNDEDLRKVVIILDGHEVGEYISLSGIRTTLMAPVKERIWGAKLYSFGTPHNTNPLLNTTLKYKQNVTVACLAGPAAAGITGAGQQYRVRLWGYVYKAAELHTAFNGGMMLFPAALNDRTRRRTVIINKPINPITRTQDIPINGDTWQTLPVVL
;
A
#
# COMPACT_ATOMS: atom_id res chain seq x y z
N MET A 1 -12.03 -1.10 20.20
CA MET A 1 -10.87 -1.51 19.39
C MET A 1 -9.92 -0.32 19.44
N GLU A 2 -8.67 -0.48 19.86
CA GLU A 2 -7.77 0.67 20.04
C GLU A 2 -7.37 1.24 18.68
N HIS A 3 -7.54 2.56 18.49
CA HIS A 3 -7.49 3.25 17.18
C HIS A 3 -6.09 3.36 16.55
N TYR A 4 -5.10 2.61 17.05
CA TYR A 4 -3.68 2.74 16.70
C TYR A 4 -2.93 1.41 16.55
N GLU A 5 -3.64 0.30 16.38
CA GLU A 5 -3.00 -0.99 16.09
C GLU A 5 -2.85 -1.20 14.58
N LEU A 6 -1.69 -1.70 14.17
CA LEU A 6 -1.45 -2.11 12.79
C LEU A 6 -2.44 -3.22 12.44
N ARG A 7 -3.28 -2.98 11.43
CA ARG A 7 -4.31 -3.93 11.01
C ARG A 7 -4.11 -4.40 9.58
N LEU A 8 -4.68 -5.56 9.29
CA LEU A 8 -4.81 -6.07 7.94
C LEU A 8 -5.91 -5.27 7.23
N LEU A 9 -5.55 -4.53 6.18
CA LEU A 9 -6.43 -3.63 5.44
C LEU A 9 -7.05 -4.29 4.22
N ALA A 10 -6.32 -5.21 3.58
CA ALA A 10 -6.81 -6.04 2.50
C ALA A 10 -6.09 -7.38 2.52
N ASP A 11 -6.82 -8.46 2.27
CA ASP A 11 -6.28 -9.80 2.16
C ASP A 11 -6.86 -10.49 0.93
N TYR A 12 -6.04 -10.59 -0.10
CA TYR A 12 -6.39 -11.30 -1.30
C TYR A 12 -5.68 -12.63 -1.37
N THR A 13 -6.44 -13.72 -1.49
CA THR A 13 -5.91 -15.04 -1.86
C THR A 13 -6.50 -15.44 -3.21
N GLN A 14 -5.66 -15.87 -4.15
CA GLN A 14 -6.11 -16.40 -5.43
C GLN A 14 -7.20 -17.45 -5.21
N PRO A 15 -8.40 -17.37 -5.82
CA PRO A 15 -9.48 -18.33 -5.60
C PRO A 15 -9.04 -19.78 -5.82
N ALA A 16 -9.66 -20.72 -5.10
CA ALA A 16 -9.47 -22.15 -5.29
C ALA A 16 -10.81 -22.88 -5.30
N VAL A 17 -10.90 -23.94 -6.11
CA VAL A 17 -12.03 -24.87 -6.18
C VAL A 17 -11.55 -26.22 -5.67
N LEU A 18 -12.17 -26.75 -4.61
CA LEU A 18 -11.77 -28.01 -3.97
C LEU A 18 -10.28 -28.04 -3.54
N GLY A 19 -9.74 -26.90 -3.11
CA GLY A 19 -8.34 -26.77 -2.69
C GLY A 19 -7.34 -26.64 -3.83
N ILE A 20 -7.81 -26.63 -5.09
CA ILE A 20 -6.99 -26.42 -6.28
C ILE A 20 -7.15 -24.95 -6.70
N PRO A 21 -6.08 -24.14 -6.76
CA PRO A 21 -6.17 -22.75 -7.19
C PRO A 21 -6.72 -22.65 -8.62
N THR A 22 -7.57 -21.66 -8.86
CA THR A 22 -8.08 -21.38 -10.19
C THR A 22 -6.96 -20.84 -11.07
N VAL A 23 -6.73 -21.48 -12.22
CA VAL A 23 -5.70 -21.07 -13.18
C VAL A 23 -5.94 -19.62 -13.61
N GLN A 24 -4.91 -18.79 -13.47
CA GLN A 24 -4.87 -17.46 -14.06
C GLN A 24 -4.05 -17.51 -15.34
N LEU A 25 -4.68 -17.24 -16.48
CA LEU A 25 -4.03 -17.31 -17.79
C LEU A 25 -2.83 -16.35 -17.89
N ALA A 26 -1.83 -16.74 -18.66
CA ALA A 26 -0.61 -15.95 -18.88
C ALA A 26 -0.91 -14.51 -19.31
N ASN A 27 -0.18 -13.54 -18.75
CA ASN A 27 -0.33 -12.10 -19.06
C ASN A 27 -1.76 -11.54 -18.88
N THR A 28 -2.60 -12.18 -18.07
CA THR A 28 -3.91 -11.64 -17.72
C THR A 28 -3.91 -10.99 -16.34
N TRP A 29 -4.72 -9.95 -16.20
CA TRP A 29 -4.94 -9.28 -14.92
C TRP A 29 -6.05 -9.97 -14.15
N ASN A 30 -5.81 -10.15 -12.86
CA ASN A 30 -6.81 -10.50 -11.89
C ASN A 30 -7.05 -9.31 -10.95
N ARG A 31 -8.31 -8.91 -10.78
CA ARG A 31 -8.72 -7.65 -10.16
C ARG A 31 -9.89 -7.91 -9.20
N PRO A 32 -9.62 -8.45 -8.00
CA PRO A 32 -10.66 -8.64 -7.00
C PRO A 32 -11.32 -7.30 -6.63
N THR A 33 -12.62 -7.34 -6.31
CA THR A 33 -13.33 -6.17 -5.79
C THR A 33 -12.83 -5.82 -4.38
N PRO A 34 -12.97 -4.57 -3.94
CA PRO A 34 -12.66 -4.20 -2.56
C PRO A 34 -13.35 -5.10 -1.51
N ALA A 35 -14.64 -5.39 -1.70
CA ALA A 35 -15.38 -6.32 -0.85
C ALA A 35 -14.74 -7.72 -0.79
N ALA A 36 -14.23 -8.24 -1.92
CA ALA A 36 -13.61 -9.56 -1.98
C ALA A 36 -12.28 -9.65 -1.21
N VAL A 37 -11.64 -8.52 -0.91
CA VAL A 37 -10.38 -8.46 -0.16
C VAL A 37 -10.55 -7.88 1.25
N GLY A 38 -11.78 -7.52 1.65
CA GLY A 38 -12.06 -6.82 2.91
C GLY A 38 -11.51 -5.39 2.96
N GLY A 39 -11.32 -4.76 1.80
CA GLY A 39 -10.66 -3.47 1.65
C GLY A 39 -11.57 -2.25 1.73
N GLU A 40 -12.81 -2.41 2.18
CA GLU A 40 -13.79 -1.32 2.30
C GLU A 40 -13.68 -0.64 3.67
N LEU A 41 -13.88 0.68 3.69
CA LEU A 41 -13.94 1.49 4.90
C LEU A 41 -15.37 1.95 5.16
N GLU A 42 -15.67 2.15 6.44
CA GLU A 42 -16.87 2.88 6.84
C GLU A 42 -16.79 4.34 6.37
N ALA A 43 -17.95 5.00 6.22
CA ALA A 43 -18.00 6.37 5.69
C ALA A 43 -17.21 7.38 6.55
N ASP A 44 -17.12 7.12 7.86
CA ASP A 44 -16.41 7.92 8.85
C ASP A 44 -14.94 7.48 9.05
N GLU A 45 -14.40 6.62 8.19
CA GLU A 45 -13.05 6.07 8.30
C GLU A 45 -12.09 6.58 7.22
N ARG A 46 -10.80 6.62 7.53
CA ARG A 46 -9.72 6.96 6.60
C ARG A 46 -8.58 5.97 6.75
N GLY A 47 -8.11 5.43 5.63
CA GLY A 47 -7.10 4.39 5.62
C GLY A 47 -5.74 4.83 5.11
N GLU A 48 -4.71 4.18 5.64
CA GLU A 48 -3.32 4.42 5.36
C GLU A 48 -2.57 3.08 5.22
N VAL A 49 -2.19 2.69 4.01
CA VAL A 49 -1.37 1.49 3.78
C VAL A 49 0.10 1.83 4.02
N VAL A 50 0.74 1.03 4.87
CA VAL A 50 2.12 1.21 5.32
C VAL A 50 3.07 0.28 4.58
N PHE A 51 2.69 -0.99 4.40
CA PHE A 51 3.46 -1.94 3.60
C PHE A 51 2.56 -3.00 2.97
N ALA A 52 3.11 -3.70 1.99
CA ALA A 52 2.49 -4.85 1.34
C ALA A 52 3.29 -6.12 1.66
N GLU A 53 2.57 -7.23 1.76
CA GLU A 53 3.10 -8.59 1.83
C GLU A 53 2.58 -9.36 0.63
N ILE A 54 3.48 -10.08 -0.04
CA ILE A 54 3.14 -10.93 -1.16
C ILE A 54 3.67 -12.33 -0.85
N GLN A 55 2.79 -13.31 -0.92
CA GLN A 55 3.15 -14.70 -1.03
C GLN A 55 3.07 -15.08 -2.51
N PRO A 56 4.20 -15.28 -3.19
CA PRO A 56 4.22 -15.64 -4.59
C PRO A 56 3.72 -17.09 -4.76
N PRO A 57 3.13 -17.44 -5.92
CA PRO A 57 2.82 -18.83 -6.21
C PRO A 57 4.13 -19.62 -6.37
N VAL A 58 4.12 -20.88 -5.96
CA VAL A 58 5.27 -21.79 -6.07
C VAL A 58 4.80 -23.13 -6.62
N ASP A 59 5.51 -23.68 -7.59
CA ASP A 59 5.17 -24.96 -8.23
C ASP A 59 5.29 -26.15 -7.26
N ALA A 60 6.25 -26.10 -6.35
CA ALA A 60 6.43 -27.06 -5.27
C ALA A 60 7.34 -26.50 -4.16
N PRO A 61 7.32 -27.06 -2.94
CA PRO A 61 8.29 -26.71 -1.90
C PRO A 61 9.73 -26.88 -2.41
N GLY A 62 10.43 -25.76 -2.61
CA GLY A 62 11.85 -25.74 -3.02
C GLY A 62 12.12 -25.74 -4.53
N LEU A 63 11.10 -25.65 -5.41
CA LEU A 63 11.25 -25.53 -6.87
C LEU A 63 10.91 -24.12 -7.41
N ASN A 64 11.18 -23.93 -8.70
CA ASN A 64 11.12 -22.68 -9.48
C ASN A 64 9.79 -21.90 -9.35
N ASP A 65 9.89 -20.62 -9.68
CA ASP A 65 8.90 -19.58 -9.47
C ASP A 65 7.78 -19.64 -10.54
N GLU A 66 6.51 -19.70 -10.11
CA GLU A 66 5.42 -19.21 -10.97
C GLU A 66 5.40 -17.68 -10.83
N ASP A 67 5.44 -16.98 -11.95
CA ASP A 67 5.67 -15.54 -11.93
C ASP A 67 4.36 -14.77 -11.71
N LEU A 68 4.23 -14.12 -10.55
CA LEU A 68 3.36 -12.95 -10.43
C LEU A 68 4.17 -11.71 -10.87
N ARG A 69 4.05 -11.37 -12.16
CA ARG A 69 4.89 -10.37 -12.82
C ARG A 69 4.76 -8.98 -12.21
N LYS A 70 3.55 -8.58 -11.83
CA LYS A 70 3.29 -7.25 -11.29
C LYS A 70 2.10 -7.29 -10.33
N VAL A 71 2.26 -6.62 -9.19
CA VAL A 71 1.16 -6.28 -8.29
C VAL A 71 1.03 -4.77 -8.23
N VAL A 72 -0.18 -4.28 -8.45
CA VAL A 72 -0.54 -2.87 -8.37
C VAL A 72 -1.56 -2.70 -7.25
N ILE A 73 -1.35 -1.69 -6.41
CA ILE A 73 -2.33 -1.28 -5.40
C ILE A 73 -3.32 -0.32 -6.08
N ILE A 74 -4.60 -0.47 -5.76
CA ILE A 74 -5.67 0.41 -6.24
C ILE A 74 -6.30 1.08 -5.02
N LEU A 75 -6.32 2.41 -5.00
CA LEU A 75 -6.86 3.23 -3.91
C LEU A 75 -8.03 4.03 -4.46
N ASP A 76 -9.23 3.87 -3.90
CA ASP A 76 -10.45 4.58 -4.31
C ASP A 76 -10.68 4.53 -5.84
N GLY A 77 -10.46 3.36 -6.44
CA GLY A 77 -10.55 3.14 -7.90
C GLY A 77 -9.37 3.62 -8.73
N HIS A 78 -8.36 4.27 -8.14
CA HIS A 78 -7.18 4.78 -8.84
C HIS A 78 -6.00 3.82 -8.68
N GLU A 79 -5.43 3.38 -9.80
CA GLU A 79 -4.22 2.56 -9.78
C GLU A 79 -3.00 3.41 -9.44
N VAL A 80 -2.31 3.09 -8.35
CA VAL A 80 -1.02 3.74 -8.02
C VAL A 80 0.16 3.09 -8.74
N GLY A 81 -0.10 2.30 -9.79
CA GLY A 81 0.89 1.50 -10.52
C GLY A 81 1.93 2.29 -11.31
N GLU A 82 1.70 3.59 -11.50
CA GLU A 82 2.67 4.54 -12.04
C GLU A 82 3.77 4.90 -11.03
N TYR A 83 3.41 4.92 -9.73
CA TYR A 83 4.31 5.27 -8.64
C TYR A 83 4.88 4.03 -7.94
N ILE A 84 4.08 2.96 -7.85
CA ILE A 84 4.41 1.76 -7.09
C ILE A 84 4.06 0.52 -7.91
N SER A 85 5.10 -0.17 -8.36
CA SER A 85 5.00 -1.47 -9.03
C SER A 85 5.71 -2.51 -8.18
N LEU A 86 4.96 -3.43 -7.58
CA LEU A 86 5.52 -4.48 -6.75
C LEU A 86 5.81 -5.73 -7.59
N SER A 87 7.00 -6.30 -7.44
CA SER A 87 7.31 -7.63 -7.97
C SER A 87 6.62 -8.68 -7.11
N GLY A 88 6.00 -9.67 -7.73
CA GLY A 88 5.47 -10.85 -7.07
C GLY A 88 6.27 -12.12 -7.38
N ILE A 89 7.49 -12.00 -7.93
CA ILE A 89 8.34 -13.14 -8.26
C ILE A 89 9.23 -13.46 -7.06
N ARG A 90 9.19 -14.70 -6.56
CA ARG A 90 9.87 -15.11 -5.32
C ARG A 90 11.35 -14.73 -5.26
N THR A 91 12.10 -14.91 -6.34
CA THR A 91 13.54 -14.56 -6.42
C THR A 91 13.85 -13.06 -6.37
N THR A 92 12.90 -12.20 -6.74
CA THR A 92 13.08 -10.73 -6.75
C THR A 92 12.07 -10.01 -5.84
N LEU A 93 11.43 -10.77 -4.95
CA LEU A 93 10.32 -10.27 -4.16
C LEU A 93 10.82 -9.35 -3.04
N MET A 94 10.57 -8.06 -3.21
CA MET A 94 10.91 -7.01 -2.24
C MET A 94 9.86 -6.84 -1.13
N ALA A 95 8.71 -7.52 -1.25
CA ALA A 95 7.61 -7.51 -0.30
C ALA A 95 7.28 -8.93 0.21
N PRO A 96 8.24 -9.66 0.81
CA PRO A 96 8.00 -11.04 1.24
C PRO A 96 7.10 -11.13 2.47
N VAL A 97 6.54 -12.32 2.69
CA VAL A 97 5.80 -12.70 3.90
C VAL A 97 6.61 -12.38 5.16
N LYS A 98 5.97 -11.73 6.15
CA LYS A 98 6.64 -11.19 7.36
C LYS A 98 7.45 -12.25 8.10
N GLU A 99 6.93 -13.47 8.23
CA GLU A 99 7.58 -14.60 8.89
C GLU A 99 8.87 -15.07 8.17
N ARG A 100 9.06 -14.66 6.91
CA ARG A 100 10.23 -15.00 6.10
C ARG A 100 11.31 -13.92 6.12
N ILE A 101 11.10 -12.82 6.86
CA ILE A 101 12.05 -11.72 6.97
C ILE A 101 12.80 -11.81 8.29
N TRP A 102 14.10 -12.08 8.22
CA TRP A 102 14.98 -11.95 9.38
C TRP A 102 15.00 -10.50 9.87
N GLY A 103 14.56 -10.27 11.11
CA GLY A 103 14.52 -8.93 11.72
C GLY A 103 13.36 -8.04 11.27
N ALA A 104 12.32 -8.58 10.63
CA ALA A 104 11.04 -7.91 10.32
C ALA A 104 11.15 -6.59 9.51
N LYS A 105 12.21 -6.40 8.72
CA LYS A 105 12.38 -5.22 7.86
C LYS A 105 11.52 -5.34 6.60
N LEU A 106 10.30 -4.83 6.68
CA LEU A 106 9.35 -4.73 5.57
C LEU A 106 9.62 -3.46 4.75
N TYR A 107 9.31 -3.51 3.45
CA TYR A 107 9.31 -2.32 2.62
C TYR A 107 8.14 -1.42 3.02
N SER A 108 8.42 -0.30 3.67
CA SER A 108 7.42 0.67 4.11
C SER A 108 7.31 1.82 3.10
N PHE A 109 6.10 2.26 2.81
CA PHE A 109 5.81 3.41 1.95
C PHE A 109 6.08 4.76 2.64
N GLY A 110 6.36 4.75 3.94
CA GLY A 110 6.65 5.95 4.73
C GLY A 110 6.62 5.69 6.22
N THR A 111 6.45 6.76 7.00
CA THR A 111 6.19 6.73 8.43
C THR A 111 4.74 7.14 8.68
N PRO A 112 3.88 6.20 9.14
CA PRO A 112 2.50 6.52 9.52
C PRO A 112 2.48 7.46 10.72
N HIS A 113 1.34 8.15 10.96
CA HIS A 113 1.19 9.07 12.11
C HIS A 113 2.34 10.09 12.19
N ASN A 114 2.69 10.72 11.07
CA ASN A 114 3.76 11.71 11.02
C ASN A 114 3.25 13.03 10.41
N THR A 115 3.59 14.16 11.01
CA THR A 115 3.21 15.49 10.50
C THR A 115 4.24 16.08 9.54
N ASN A 116 5.40 15.42 9.39
CA ASN A 116 6.40 15.78 8.40
C ASN A 116 6.01 15.21 7.03
N PRO A 117 5.76 16.06 6.02
CA PRO A 117 5.30 15.61 4.70
C PRO A 117 6.33 14.80 3.92
N LEU A 118 7.62 14.85 4.29
CA LEU A 118 8.68 14.03 3.66
C LEU A 118 8.75 12.61 4.23
N LEU A 119 8.12 12.40 5.40
CA LEU A 119 8.09 11.09 6.06
C LEU A 119 6.70 10.46 5.93
N ASN A 120 5.63 11.26 5.92
CA ASN A 120 4.25 10.78 5.79
C ASN A 120 3.87 10.53 4.32
N THR A 121 4.59 9.63 3.67
CA THR A 121 4.42 9.25 2.25
C THR A 121 3.66 7.94 2.05
N THR A 122 3.12 7.37 3.14
CA THR A 122 2.20 6.22 3.13
C THR A 122 1.03 6.43 2.16
N LEU A 123 0.45 5.32 1.71
CA LEU A 123 -0.64 5.33 0.74
C LEU A 123 -1.98 5.60 1.41
N LYS A 124 -2.65 6.68 1.01
CA LYS A 124 -3.88 7.16 1.67
C LYS A 124 -5.10 6.91 0.81
N TYR A 125 -6.18 6.43 1.42
CA TYR A 125 -7.45 6.19 0.75
C TYR A 125 -8.64 6.52 1.65
N LYS A 126 -9.78 6.82 1.04
CA LYS A 126 -10.99 7.34 1.70
C LYS A 126 -12.10 6.31 1.82
N GLN A 127 -12.25 5.41 0.85
CA GLN A 127 -13.40 4.52 0.73
C GLN A 127 -12.98 3.07 0.58
N ASN A 128 -12.05 2.78 -0.33
CA ASN A 128 -11.69 1.40 -0.62
C ASN A 128 -10.25 1.23 -1.10
N VAL A 129 -9.71 0.04 -0.83
CA VAL A 129 -8.44 -0.43 -1.35
C VAL A 129 -8.62 -1.83 -1.96
N THR A 130 -7.94 -2.08 -3.07
CA THR A 130 -7.81 -3.43 -3.64
C THR A 130 -6.46 -3.56 -4.34
N VAL A 131 -6.22 -4.70 -4.98
CA VAL A 131 -5.00 -5.00 -5.74
C VAL A 131 -5.35 -5.49 -7.14
N ALA A 132 -4.43 -5.31 -8.06
CA ALA A 132 -4.44 -5.97 -9.35
C ALA A 132 -3.17 -6.80 -9.51
N CYS A 133 -3.35 -8.06 -9.92
CA CYS A 133 -2.30 -9.06 -9.98
C CYS A 133 -2.15 -9.52 -11.44
N LEU A 134 -0.99 -9.24 -12.05
CA LEU A 134 -0.66 -9.65 -13.42
C LEU A 134 0.11 -10.98 -13.40
N ALA A 135 -0.46 -11.99 -14.04
CA ALA A 135 0.22 -13.26 -14.25
C ALA A 135 1.42 -13.09 -15.21
N GLY A 136 2.47 -13.85 -14.95
CA GLY A 136 3.67 -13.91 -15.76
C GLY A 136 3.48 -14.56 -17.13
N PRO A 137 4.55 -14.63 -17.92
CA PRO A 137 4.49 -15.05 -19.32
C PRO A 137 4.49 -16.57 -19.53
N ALA A 138 4.62 -17.39 -18.47
CA ALA A 138 4.64 -18.84 -18.59
C ALA A 138 3.41 -19.35 -19.35
N ALA A 139 3.59 -20.23 -20.35
CA ALA A 139 2.53 -20.64 -21.28
C ALA A 139 1.32 -21.30 -20.60
N ALA A 140 1.52 -21.87 -19.41
CA ALA A 140 0.45 -22.46 -18.60
C ALA A 140 -0.28 -21.45 -17.68
N GLY A 141 0.20 -20.19 -17.63
CA GLY A 141 -0.25 -19.19 -16.66
C GLY A 141 0.27 -19.45 -15.25
N ILE A 142 -0.36 -18.82 -14.25
CA ILE A 142 -0.23 -19.23 -12.85
C ILE A 142 -1.21 -20.39 -12.69
N THR A 143 -0.69 -21.60 -12.75
CA THR A 143 -1.49 -22.82 -12.76
C THR A 143 -1.97 -23.20 -11.37
N GLY A 144 -1.34 -22.65 -10.33
CA GLY A 144 -1.65 -23.02 -8.96
C GLY A 144 -1.35 -24.49 -8.64
N ALA A 145 -0.57 -25.17 -9.49
CA ALA A 145 -0.27 -26.59 -9.35
C ALA A 145 0.51 -26.92 -8.06
N GLY A 146 1.07 -25.91 -7.37
CA GLY A 146 1.72 -26.06 -6.07
C GLY A 146 1.10 -25.27 -4.91
N GLN A 147 0.79 -23.97 -5.07
CA GLN A 147 0.19 -23.11 -4.01
C GLN A 147 -0.54 -21.87 -4.58
N GLN A 148 -1.60 -21.39 -3.92
CA GLN A 148 -2.21 -20.09 -4.19
C GLN A 148 -1.20 -18.95 -3.93
N TYR A 149 -1.25 -17.89 -4.74
CA TYR A 149 -0.62 -16.63 -4.32
C TYR A 149 -1.54 -15.83 -3.39
N ARG A 150 -0.92 -15.02 -2.54
CA ARG A 150 -1.61 -14.15 -1.59
C ARG A 150 -1.00 -12.76 -1.58
N VAL A 151 -1.83 -11.73 -1.48
CA VAL A 151 -1.39 -10.35 -1.31
C VAL A 151 -2.11 -9.75 -0.11
N ARG A 152 -1.35 -9.18 0.82
CA ARG A 152 -1.85 -8.54 2.03
C ARG A 152 -1.37 -7.10 2.10
N LEU A 153 -2.27 -6.20 2.44
CA LEU A 153 -1.96 -4.80 2.69
C LEU A 153 -2.14 -4.52 4.18
N TRP A 154 -1.15 -3.91 4.80
CA TRP A 154 -1.12 -3.65 6.23
C TRP A 154 -1.05 -2.16 6.51
N GLY A 155 -1.74 -1.70 7.55
CA GLY A 155 -1.68 -0.29 7.92
C GLY A 155 -2.68 0.21 8.94
N TYR A 156 -2.86 1.53 8.86
CA TYR A 156 -3.68 2.47 9.62
C TYR A 156 -5.14 2.54 9.20
N VAL A 157 -6.10 2.56 10.14
CA VAL A 157 -7.39 3.23 9.89
C VAL A 157 -7.76 4.09 11.06
N TYR A 158 -8.23 5.29 10.70
CA TYR A 158 -8.55 6.36 11.60
C TYR A 158 -10.02 6.73 11.44
N LYS A 159 -10.67 7.10 12.55
CA LYS A 159 -11.94 7.82 12.47
C LYS A 159 -11.68 9.25 11.99
N ALA A 160 -12.47 9.72 11.03
CA ALA A 160 -12.31 11.03 10.41
C ALA A 160 -12.35 12.18 11.43
N ALA A 161 -13.15 12.03 12.49
CA ALA A 161 -13.24 12.99 13.59
C ALA A 161 -11.97 13.05 14.47
N GLU A 162 -11.20 11.96 14.51
CA GLU A 162 -10.04 11.80 15.40
C GLU A 162 -8.70 12.04 14.69
N LEU A 163 -8.72 12.28 13.38
CA LEU A 163 -7.52 12.57 12.60
C LEU A 163 -6.69 13.71 13.19
N HIS A 164 -7.32 14.71 13.77
CA HIS A 164 -6.59 15.81 14.41
C HIS A 164 -5.76 15.34 15.61
N THR A 165 -6.32 14.44 16.42
CA THR A 165 -5.66 13.85 17.59
C THR A 165 -4.58 12.87 17.16
N ALA A 166 -4.89 12.04 16.16
CA ALA A 166 -4.00 11.04 15.57
C ALA A 166 -2.82 11.64 14.80
N PHE A 167 -2.71 12.97 14.68
CA PHE A 167 -1.58 13.63 14.02
C PHE A 167 -1.14 14.89 14.79
N ASN A 168 -1.04 14.78 16.12
CA ASN A 168 -0.48 15.81 17.02
C ASN A 168 -0.98 17.25 16.72
N GLY A 169 -2.31 17.42 16.67
CA GLY A 169 -2.93 18.71 16.35
C GLY A 169 -3.43 18.83 14.91
N GLY A 170 -3.23 17.79 14.09
CA GLY A 170 -3.93 17.65 12.81
C GLY A 170 -3.44 18.59 11.73
N MET A 171 -2.14 18.90 11.70
CA MET A 171 -1.56 19.77 10.68
C MET A 171 -0.35 19.09 10.05
N MET A 172 -0.35 19.01 8.73
CA MET A 172 0.81 18.64 7.94
C MET A 172 1.70 19.87 7.80
N LEU A 173 2.96 19.76 8.25
CA LEU A 173 3.84 20.90 8.44
C LEU A 173 4.58 21.26 7.15
N PHE A 174 4.28 22.43 6.60
CA PHE A 174 5.00 23.04 5.48
C PHE A 174 5.55 24.43 5.89
N PRO A 175 6.69 24.86 5.33
CA PRO A 175 7.48 24.19 4.32
C PRO A 175 8.32 23.04 4.88
N ALA A 176 8.62 22.05 4.05
CA ALA A 176 9.51 20.96 4.41
C ALA A 176 10.86 21.08 3.68
N ALA A 177 11.94 20.71 4.36
CA ALA A 177 13.30 20.89 3.84
C ALA A 177 14.00 19.54 3.64
N LEU A 178 14.48 19.29 2.42
CA LEU A 178 15.40 18.21 2.12
C LEU A 178 16.83 18.76 2.14
N ASN A 179 17.67 18.22 3.04
CA ASN A 179 19.06 18.62 3.19
C ASN A 179 19.99 17.64 2.47
N ASP A 180 20.46 18.03 1.28
CA ASP A 180 21.47 17.29 0.51
C ASP A 180 22.86 17.71 1.01
N ARG A 181 23.36 16.97 2.01
CA ARG A 181 24.66 17.23 2.64
C ARG A 181 25.82 17.11 1.65
N THR A 182 25.75 16.16 0.74
CA THR A 182 26.79 15.90 -0.27
C THR A 182 26.96 17.11 -1.19
N ARG A 183 25.86 17.73 -1.60
CA ARG A 183 25.88 18.93 -2.45
C ARG A 183 25.79 20.26 -1.68
N ARG A 184 25.82 20.24 -0.35
CA ARG A 184 25.68 21.41 0.53
C ARG A 184 24.50 22.32 0.15
N ARG A 185 23.35 21.72 -0.18
CA ARG A 185 22.15 22.46 -0.57
C ARG A 185 20.93 22.01 0.24
N THR A 186 20.01 22.94 0.44
CA THR A 186 18.69 22.67 1.01
C THR A 186 17.64 22.93 -0.05
N VAL A 187 16.81 21.93 -0.32
CA VAL A 187 15.65 22.05 -1.21
C VAL A 187 14.43 22.25 -0.32
N ILE A 188 13.78 23.41 -0.47
CA ILE A 188 12.57 23.76 0.27
C ILE A 188 11.36 23.38 -0.59
N ILE A 189 10.50 22.54 -0.03
CA ILE A 189 9.24 22.12 -0.62
C ILE A 189 8.14 22.93 0.04
N ASN A 190 7.51 23.79 -0.76
CA ASN A 190 6.45 24.70 -0.34
C ASN A 190 5.09 24.23 -0.87
N LYS A 191 4.02 24.62 -0.19
CA LYS A 191 2.65 24.58 -0.71
C LYS A 191 2.14 26.01 -0.93
N PRO A 192 1.12 26.22 -1.76
CA PRO A 192 0.45 27.51 -1.85
C PRO A 192 -0.02 27.98 -0.47
N ILE A 193 0.15 29.27 -0.17
CA ILE A 193 -0.33 29.85 1.08
C ILE A 193 -1.85 29.86 1.06
N ASN A 194 -2.47 29.31 2.10
CA ASN A 194 -3.90 29.42 2.30
C ASN A 194 -4.26 30.88 2.66
N PRO A 195 -5.17 31.53 1.92
CA PRO A 195 -5.47 32.96 2.12
C PRO A 195 -6.18 33.25 3.45
N ILE A 196 -6.80 32.25 4.07
CA ILE A 196 -7.53 32.39 5.33
C ILE A 196 -6.59 32.19 6.53
N THR A 197 -5.86 31.07 6.56
CA THR A 197 -4.98 30.74 7.69
C THR A 197 -3.63 31.44 7.63
N ARG A 198 -3.25 31.97 6.45
CA ARG A 198 -1.92 32.53 6.15
C ARG A 198 -0.76 31.55 6.41
N THR A 199 -1.05 30.25 6.36
CA THR A 199 -0.07 29.17 6.48
C THR A 199 0.00 28.37 5.18
N GLN A 200 1.09 27.62 4.99
CA GLN A 200 1.21 26.61 3.93
C GLN A 200 0.79 25.21 4.43
N ASP A 201 0.53 25.10 5.73
CA ASP A 201 0.16 23.84 6.37
C ASP A 201 -1.17 23.33 5.85
N ILE A 202 -1.26 22.01 5.71
CA ILE A 202 -2.49 21.34 5.28
C ILE A 202 -3.14 20.74 6.53
N PRO A 203 -4.38 21.14 6.90
CA PRO A 203 -5.13 20.44 7.93
C PRO A 203 -5.24 18.95 7.60
N ILE A 204 -5.11 18.06 8.56
CA ILE A 204 -5.26 16.61 8.41
C ILE A 204 -6.68 16.27 8.89
N ASN A 205 -7.60 16.13 7.93
CA ASN A 205 -9.00 15.80 8.20
C ASN A 205 -9.58 14.97 7.05
N GLY A 206 -10.86 14.63 7.16
CA GLY A 206 -11.55 13.77 6.20
C GLY A 206 -11.62 14.32 4.78
N ASP A 207 -11.48 15.63 4.58
CA ASP A 207 -11.59 16.32 3.28
C ASP A 207 -10.22 16.45 2.60
N THR A 208 -9.18 16.70 3.39
CA THR A 208 -7.82 16.88 2.90
C THR A 208 -7.04 15.57 2.81
N TRP A 209 -7.57 14.46 3.33
CA TRP A 209 -6.89 13.17 3.46
C TRP A 209 -6.17 12.71 2.18
N GLN A 210 -6.85 12.77 1.03
CA GLN A 210 -6.29 12.38 -0.27
C GLN A 210 -5.30 13.39 -0.86
N THR A 211 -5.25 14.61 -0.31
CA THR A 211 -4.31 15.67 -0.76
C THR A 211 -2.99 15.64 0.01
N LEU A 212 -2.93 14.84 1.07
CA LEU A 212 -1.71 14.61 1.85
C LEU A 212 -0.68 13.88 0.99
N PRO A 213 0.62 14.05 1.28
CA PRO A 213 1.67 13.39 0.51
C PRO A 213 1.45 11.88 0.46
N VAL A 214 1.56 11.34 -0.75
CA VAL A 214 1.71 9.91 -1.04
C VAL A 214 3.00 9.77 -1.83
N VAL A 215 3.66 8.62 -1.73
CA VAL A 215 4.97 8.26 -2.32
C VAL A 215 5.39 9.17 -3.50
N LEU A 216 6.50 9.89 -3.29
CA LEU A 216 7.20 10.71 -4.29
C LEU A 216 7.97 9.86 -5.30
#